data_AF-A0A2K9P2P7-F1
#
_entry.id   AF-A0A2K9P2P7-F1
#
_cell.length_a   1.000
_cell.length_b   1.000
_cell.length_c   1.000
_cell.angle_alpha   90.00
_cell.angle_beta   90.00
_cell.angle_gamma   90.00
#
_symmetry.space_group_name_H-M   'P 1'
#
loop_
_entity.id
_entity.type
_entity.pdbx_description
1 polymer ?
#
loop_
_entity_poly.entity_id
_entity_poly.type
_entity_poly.pdbx_seq_one_letter_code
_entity_poly.pdbx_strand_id
1 'polypeptide(L)'
;MKYMDVNLTMLNNFLNWLSISGFNNLHILESVKIYLMMLPFIVLAQCLIAKNSHKLGNDYNLHRVITVQIFCFLCVGILTTTGVPDIKYIIAHKYSLDLDIINYSKAAMERLSPITSKLIYLFNPAEIHINPYRMYFNDQMSYILNVILFVPFGFLFSVLSIDKSKIGWKRIAVIGFLFSFSIEFMQLFNRRTTDLDDLITNTFGAVLGFIIYMILYKRKRLNFITNMRCSGSFITLYECEIYIVLIYVLWLLNPV
;
A
#
# COMPACT_ATOMS: atom_id res chain seq x y z
N MET A 1 -26.79 1.76 -28.78
CA MET A 1 -27.08 2.79 -27.75
C MET A 1 -26.82 2.28 -26.33
N LYS A 2 -27.48 1.22 -25.83
CA LYS A 2 -27.28 0.69 -24.45
C LYS A 2 -25.83 0.42 -23.99
N TYR A 3 -24.92 -0.02 -24.87
CA TYR A 3 -23.51 -0.26 -24.49
C TYR A 3 -22.66 1.02 -24.34
N MET A 4 -22.99 2.10 -25.05
CA MET A 4 -22.29 3.39 -24.90
C MET A 4 -22.67 4.08 -23.59
N ASP A 5 -23.93 3.97 -23.19
CA ASP A 5 -24.41 4.56 -21.94
C ASP A 5 -23.74 3.91 -20.71
N VAL A 6 -23.53 2.60 -20.72
CA VAL A 6 -22.83 1.90 -19.62
C VAL A 6 -21.38 2.38 -19.47
N ASN A 7 -20.66 2.60 -20.58
CA ASN A 7 -19.28 3.10 -20.53
C ASN A 7 -19.18 4.55 -20.07
N LEU A 8 -20.10 5.42 -20.51
CA LEU A 8 -20.18 6.81 -20.05
C LEU A 8 -20.54 6.90 -18.57
N THR A 9 -21.44 6.03 -18.10
CA THR A 9 -21.82 5.95 -16.69
C THR A 9 -20.66 5.44 -15.84
N MET A 10 -19.92 4.41 -16.30
CA MET A 10 -18.70 3.95 -15.63
C MET A 10 -17.61 5.02 -15.58
N LEU A 11 -17.36 5.72 -16.68
CA LEU A 11 -16.37 6.79 -16.74
C LEU A 11 -16.75 7.96 -15.82
N ASN A 12 -18.02 8.36 -15.82
CA ASN A 12 -18.50 9.42 -14.94
C ASN A 12 -18.48 9.00 -13.47
N ASN A 13 -18.77 7.74 -13.16
CA ASN A 13 -18.62 7.22 -11.80
C ASN A 13 -17.15 7.15 -11.37
N PHE A 14 -16.24 6.81 -12.28
CA PHE A 14 -14.80 6.84 -12.04
C PHE A 14 -14.29 8.28 -11.79
N LEU A 15 -14.72 9.25 -12.60
CA LEU A 15 -14.35 10.66 -12.43
C LEU A 15 -14.97 11.28 -11.16
N ASN A 16 -16.24 10.96 -10.86
CA ASN A 16 -16.88 11.37 -9.61
C ASN A 16 -16.23 10.70 -8.41
N TRP A 17 -15.83 9.43 -8.50
CA TRP A 17 -15.10 8.79 -7.43
C TRP A 17 -13.70 9.37 -7.27
N LEU A 18 -12.94 9.68 -8.34
CA LEU A 18 -11.66 10.40 -8.22
C LEU A 18 -11.84 11.74 -7.47
N SER A 19 -12.95 12.42 -7.72
CA SER A 19 -13.34 13.66 -7.02
C SER A 19 -13.77 13.43 -5.55
N ILE A 20 -14.51 12.35 -5.26
CA ILE A 20 -15.14 12.05 -3.95
C ILE A 20 -14.24 11.23 -3.01
N SER A 21 -13.40 10.35 -3.53
CA SER A 21 -12.49 9.44 -2.80
C SER A 21 -11.27 10.16 -2.20
N GLY A 22 -11.12 11.45 -2.48
CA GLY A 22 -9.91 12.17 -2.13
C GLY A 22 -8.78 11.99 -3.15
N PHE A 23 -8.94 11.27 -4.26
CA PHE A 23 -7.98 11.32 -5.39
C PHE A 23 -7.94 12.69 -6.12
N ASN A 24 -8.19 13.77 -5.38
CA ASN A 24 -7.93 15.15 -5.73
C ASN A 24 -6.41 15.40 -5.74
N ASN A 25 -6.00 16.48 -6.40
CA ASN A 25 -4.62 16.98 -6.39
C ASN A 25 -3.98 16.99 -4.99
N LEU A 26 -4.80 17.05 -3.92
CA LEU A 26 -4.37 16.98 -2.53
C LEU A 26 -3.63 15.67 -2.17
N HIS A 27 -4.16 14.48 -2.49
CA HIS A 27 -3.47 13.23 -2.10
C HIS A 27 -2.21 12.99 -2.91
N ILE A 28 -2.19 13.42 -4.18
CA ILE A 28 -0.99 13.42 -5.01
C ILE A 28 0.04 14.38 -4.40
N LEU A 29 -0.38 15.59 -4.02
CA LEU A 29 0.48 16.58 -3.40
C LEU A 29 1.03 16.10 -2.06
N GLU A 30 0.20 15.48 -1.21
CA GLU A 30 0.65 14.88 0.04
C GLU A 30 1.62 13.72 -0.19
N SER A 31 1.34 12.85 -1.17
CA SER A 31 2.28 11.79 -1.57
C SER A 31 3.63 12.37 -2.01
N VAL A 32 3.63 13.46 -2.77
CA VAL A 32 4.85 14.17 -3.19
C VAL A 32 5.58 14.77 -2.00
N LYS A 33 4.89 15.47 -1.09
CA LYS A 33 5.51 16.05 0.11
C LYS A 33 6.17 14.99 0.98
N ILE A 34 5.41 13.94 1.32
CA ILE A 34 5.90 12.83 2.15
C ILE A 34 7.08 12.14 1.46
N TYR A 35 6.99 11.89 0.16
CA TYR A 35 8.09 11.31 -0.61
C TYR A 35 9.35 12.16 -0.57
N LEU A 36 9.24 13.48 -0.76
CA LEU A 36 10.39 14.39 -0.69
C LEU A 36 11.05 14.39 0.70
N MET A 37 10.27 14.23 1.77
CA MET A 37 10.81 14.07 3.13
C MET A 37 11.54 12.72 3.31
N MET A 38 11.06 11.66 2.68
CA MET A 38 11.69 10.32 2.73
C MET A 38 12.88 10.18 1.77
N LEU A 39 12.95 10.99 0.71
CA LEU A 39 13.95 10.93 -0.34
C LEU A 39 15.41 10.84 0.14
N PRO A 40 15.91 11.66 1.10
CA PRO A 40 17.28 11.53 1.57
C PRO A 40 17.59 10.16 2.20
N PHE A 41 16.63 9.56 2.91
CA PHE A 41 16.78 8.22 3.50
C PHE A 41 16.75 7.13 2.44
N ILE A 42 15.88 7.27 1.43
CA ILE A 42 15.80 6.35 0.29
C ILE A 42 17.12 6.39 -0.52
N VAL A 43 17.64 7.57 -0.81
CA VAL A 43 18.92 7.76 -1.51
C VAL A 43 20.08 7.20 -0.69
N LEU A 44 20.10 7.42 0.64
CA LEU A 44 21.10 6.83 1.51
C LEU A 44 21.07 5.30 1.47
N ALA A 45 19.89 4.70 1.59
CA ALA A 45 19.72 3.25 1.48
C ALA A 45 20.19 2.72 0.12
N GLN A 46 19.84 3.40 -0.99
CA GLN A 46 20.33 3.08 -2.34
C GLN A 46 21.86 3.12 -2.43
N CYS A 47 22.50 4.17 -1.90
CA CYS A 47 23.95 4.30 -1.89
C CYS A 47 24.63 3.17 -1.11
N LEU A 48 24.06 2.76 0.03
CA LEU A 48 24.57 1.65 0.84
C LEU A 48 24.44 0.31 0.11
N ILE A 49 23.29 0.07 -0.54
CA ILE A 49 23.05 -1.14 -1.34
C ILE A 49 23.99 -1.17 -2.56
N ALA A 50 24.14 -0.05 -3.27
CA ALA A 50 25.03 0.09 -4.42
C ALA A 50 26.50 -0.14 -4.04
N LYS A 51 26.96 0.43 -2.93
CA LYS A 51 28.33 0.22 -2.42
C LYS A 51 28.60 -1.25 -2.10
N ASN A 52 27.63 -1.93 -1.48
CA ASN A 52 27.75 -3.36 -1.21
C ASN A 52 27.69 -4.20 -2.49
N SER A 53 26.88 -3.82 -3.47
CA SER A 53 26.81 -4.45 -4.80
C SER A 53 28.16 -4.37 -5.52
N HIS A 54 28.79 -3.19 -5.54
CA HIS A 54 30.09 -2.99 -6.19
C HIS A 54 31.21 -3.80 -5.53
N LYS A 55 31.21 -3.93 -4.19
CA LYS A 55 32.16 -4.80 -3.48
C LYS A 55 32.08 -6.27 -3.93
N LEU A 56 30.93 -6.71 -4.42
CA LEU A 56 30.69 -8.06 -4.93
C LEU A 56 30.94 -8.19 -6.45
N GLY A 57 31.48 -7.16 -7.10
CA GLY A 57 31.72 -7.14 -8.53
C GLY A 57 30.45 -6.99 -9.38
N ASN A 58 29.35 -6.52 -8.79
CA ASN A 58 28.11 -6.26 -9.53
C ASN A 58 27.93 -4.77 -9.82
N ASP A 59 27.69 -4.46 -11.09
CA ASP A 59 27.36 -3.11 -11.52
C ASP A 59 25.93 -2.72 -11.09
N TYR A 60 25.84 -1.59 -10.40
CA TYR A 60 24.58 -0.99 -9.98
C TYR A 60 24.16 0.07 -11.01
N ASN A 61 23.13 -0.23 -11.81
CA ASN A 61 22.77 0.54 -13.00
C ASN A 61 21.83 1.73 -12.71
N LEU A 62 21.97 2.84 -13.44
CA LEU A 62 21.07 4.00 -13.43
C LEU A 62 19.58 3.62 -13.64
N HIS A 63 19.28 2.67 -14.53
CA HIS A 63 17.90 2.21 -14.73
C HIS A 63 17.29 1.61 -13.46
N ARG A 64 18.11 0.91 -12.67
CA ARG A 64 17.69 0.35 -11.37
C ARG A 64 17.41 1.47 -10.39
N VAL A 65 18.31 2.47 -10.29
CA VAL A 65 18.12 3.66 -9.43
C VAL A 65 16.77 4.32 -9.72
N ILE A 66 16.50 4.64 -11.00
CA ILE A 66 15.24 5.28 -11.41
C ILE A 66 14.04 4.39 -11.09
N THR A 67 14.12 3.08 -11.37
CA THR A 67 13.01 2.14 -11.10
C THR A 67 12.71 2.04 -9.61
N VAL A 68 13.73 2.05 -8.74
CA VAL A 68 13.53 2.06 -7.29
C VAL A 68 12.85 3.36 -6.85
N GLN A 69 13.21 4.52 -7.41
CA GLN A 69 12.57 5.79 -7.08
C GLN A 69 11.07 5.74 -7.42
N ILE A 70 10.72 5.24 -8.61
CA ILE A 70 9.31 5.05 -9.01
C ILE A 70 8.59 4.07 -8.08
N PHE A 71 9.23 2.96 -7.71
CA PHE A 71 8.66 1.97 -6.78
C PHE A 71 8.42 2.56 -5.39
N CYS A 72 9.36 3.34 -4.86
CA CYS A 72 9.22 3.98 -3.55
C CYS A 72 8.12 5.04 -3.57
N PHE A 73 8.05 5.86 -4.61
CA PHE A 73 6.97 6.84 -4.79
C PHE A 73 5.60 6.17 -4.85
N LEU A 74 5.50 5.05 -5.57
CA LEU A 74 4.27 4.24 -5.61
C LEU A 74 3.88 3.73 -4.22
N CYS A 75 4.83 3.20 -3.43
CA CYS A 75 4.54 2.71 -2.09
C CYS A 75 4.03 3.83 -1.16
N VAL A 76 4.64 5.02 -1.22
CA VAL A 76 4.15 6.20 -0.48
C VAL A 76 2.75 6.61 -0.95
N GLY A 77 2.51 6.60 -2.27
CA GLY A 77 1.18 6.85 -2.82
C GLY A 77 0.13 5.88 -2.28
N ILE A 78 0.43 4.57 -2.24
CA ILE A 78 -0.46 3.54 -1.70
C ILE A 78 -0.81 3.83 -0.23
N LEU A 79 0.18 4.13 0.62
CA LEU A 79 -0.06 4.45 2.03
C LEU A 79 -0.92 5.72 2.19
N THR A 80 -0.69 6.72 1.33
CA THR A 80 -1.41 8.00 1.33
C THR A 80 -2.86 7.85 0.87
N THR A 81 -3.13 7.02 -0.14
CA THR A 81 -4.48 6.79 -0.66
C THR A 81 -5.30 5.86 0.22
N THR A 82 -4.65 4.90 0.90
CA THR A 82 -5.32 4.00 1.85
C THR A 82 -5.54 4.65 3.21
N GLY A 83 -4.85 5.75 3.51
CA GLY A 83 -5.06 6.52 4.74
C GLY A 83 -4.61 5.77 5.99
N VAL A 84 -3.45 5.12 5.90
CA VAL A 84 -2.74 4.51 7.03
C VAL A 84 -2.36 5.60 8.03
N PRO A 85 -2.65 5.45 9.34
CA PRO A 85 -2.26 6.45 10.33
C PRO A 85 -0.76 6.52 10.57
N ASP A 86 -0.31 7.69 11.01
CA ASP A 86 0.99 7.85 11.66
C ASP A 86 0.89 7.60 13.18
N ILE A 87 2.04 7.52 13.87
CA ILE A 87 2.07 7.23 15.30
C ILE A 87 1.44 8.34 16.15
N LYS A 88 1.50 9.60 15.70
CA LYS A 88 0.96 10.75 16.42
C LYS A 88 -0.56 10.69 16.42
N TYR A 89 -1.16 10.36 15.28
CA TYR A 89 -2.58 10.09 15.15
C TYR A 89 -3.01 8.95 16.06
N ILE A 90 -2.30 7.81 16.05
CA ILE A 90 -2.59 6.65 16.89
C ILE A 90 -2.55 7.03 18.37
N ILE A 91 -1.51 7.76 18.80
CA ILE A 91 -1.33 8.20 20.18
C ILE A 91 -2.45 9.19 20.57
N ALA A 92 -2.74 10.19 19.74
CA ALA A 92 -3.79 11.17 20.00
C ALA A 92 -5.17 10.49 20.14
N HIS A 93 -5.49 9.58 19.21
CA HIS A 93 -6.76 8.84 19.24
C HIS A 93 -6.83 7.90 20.44
N LYS A 94 -5.71 7.28 20.85
CA LYS A 94 -5.63 6.46 22.06
C LYS A 94 -5.96 7.25 23.33
N TYR A 95 -5.45 8.48 23.48
CA TYR A 95 -5.77 9.31 24.65
C TYR A 95 -7.25 9.73 24.67
N SER A 96 -7.80 10.11 23.52
CA SER A 96 -9.25 10.35 23.40
C SER A 96 -10.06 9.09 23.72
N LEU A 97 -9.57 7.92 23.29
CA LEU A 97 -10.14 6.61 23.59
C LEU A 97 -10.15 6.31 25.09
N ASP A 98 -9.06 6.57 25.80
CA ASP A 98 -8.99 6.32 27.23
C ASP A 98 -9.98 7.22 27.99
N LEU A 99 -10.19 8.47 27.56
CA LEU A 99 -11.21 9.37 28.13
C LEU A 99 -12.64 8.86 27.85
N ASP A 100 -12.94 8.46 26.63
CA ASP A 100 -14.25 7.93 26.25
C ASP A 100 -14.54 6.58 26.92
N ILE A 101 -13.53 5.69 27.02
CA ILE A 101 -13.63 4.44 27.78
C ILE A 101 -13.85 4.75 29.26
N ILE A 102 -13.17 5.72 29.86
CA ILE A 102 -13.40 6.08 31.26
C ILE A 102 -14.85 6.56 31.45
N ASN A 103 -15.37 7.36 30.53
CA ASN A 103 -16.75 7.85 30.59
C ASN A 103 -17.78 6.72 30.35
N TYR A 104 -17.55 5.87 29.35
CA TYR A 104 -18.40 4.72 29.03
C TYR A 104 -18.31 3.64 30.10
N SER A 105 -17.12 3.34 30.62
CA SER A 105 -16.93 2.39 31.72
C SER A 105 -17.53 2.92 33.00
N LYS A 106 -17.50 4.22 33.31
CA LYS A 106 -18.32 4.77 34.41
C LYS A 106 -19.82 4.49 34.22
N ALA A 107 -20.34 4.63 33.01
CA ALA A 107 -21.74 4.33 32.69
C ALA A 107 -22.05 2.81 32.64
N ALA A 108 -21.08 1.98 32.21
CA ALA A 108 -21.22 0.53 32.04
C ALA A 108 -20.81 -0.27 33.28
N MET A 109 -20.09 0.33 34.23
CA MET A 109 -19.69 -0.25 35.53
C MET A 109 -20.90 -0.61 36.39
N GLU A 110 -22.08 -0.09 36.09
CA GLU A 110 -23.34 -0.57 36.70
C GLU A 110 -23.79 -1.95 36.18
N ARG A 111 -23.21 -2.49 35.09
CA ARG A 111 -23.73 -3.68 34.40
C ARG A 111 -22.69 -4.67 33.85
N LEU A 112 -21.43 -4.29 33.62
CA LEU A 112 -20.39 -5.11 32.98
C LEU A 112 -19.00 -4.93 33.60
N SER A 113 -18.12 -5.92 33.42
CA SER A 113 -16.73 -5.83 33.89
C SER A 113 -15.91 -4.82 33.06
N PRO A 114 -14.97 -4.07 33.67
CA PRO A 114 -14.19 -3.03 32.96
C PRO A 114 -13.43 -3.53 31.74
N ILE A 115 -12.97 -4.78 31.78
CA ILE A 115 -12.22 -5.42 30.68
C ILE A 115 -13.14 -5.66 29.48
N THR A 116 -14.38 -6.11 29.74
CA THR A 116 -15.37 -6.40 28.68
C THR A 116 -15.79 -5.13 27.95
N SER A 117 -16.02 -4.04 28.69
CA SER A 117 -16.38 -2.74 28.11
C SER A 117 -15.25 -2.16 27.25
N LYS A 118 -13.99 -2.30 27.70
CA LYS A 118 -12.81 -1.85 26.96
C LYS A 118 -12.65 -2.60 25.63
N LEU A 119 -12.87 -3.91 25.63
CA LEU A 119 -12.81 -4.71 24.40
C LEU A 119 -13.92 -4.34 23.42
N ILE A 120 -15.17 -4.24 23.89
CA ILE A 120 -16.30 -3.90 23.01
C ILE A 120 -16.08 -2.52 22.37
N TYR A 121 -15.65 -1.52 23.13
CA TYR A 121 -15.44 -0.16 22.60
C TYR A 121 -14.24 -0.05 21.64
N LEU A 122 -13.14 -0.78 21.89
CA LEU A 122 -11.98 -0.82 20.99
C LEU A 122 -12.29 -1.47 19.64
N PHE A 123 -13.21 -2.44 19.62
CA PHE A 123 -13.61 -3.18 18.42
C PHE A 123 -14.97 -2.74 17.87
N ASN A 124 -15.58 -1.67 18.39
CA ASN A 124 -16.84 -1.15 17.86
C ASN A 124 -16.53 -0.22 16.66
N PRO A 125 -16.82 -0.63 15.42
CA PRO A 125 -16.62 0.23 14.26
C PRO A 125 -17.47 1.50 14.37
N ALA A 126 -16.94 2.64 13.93
CA ALA A 126 -17.72 3.88 13.87
C ALA A 126 -18.95 3.71 12.95
N GLU A 127 -20.07 4.32 13.34
CA GLU A 127 -21.43 4.16 12.81
C GLU A 127 -21.53 3.84 11.30
N ILE A 128 -22.21 2.74 11.00
CA ILE A 128 -22.49 2.30 9.63
C ILE A 128 -23.65 3.13 9.07
N HIS A 129 -23.35 4.15 8.27
CA HIS A 129 -24.35 4.81 7.42
C HIS A 129 -24.69 3.91 6.22
N ILE A 130 -25.61 2.95 6.39
CA ILE A 130 -26.05 2.05 5.33
C ILE A 130 -27.01 2.80 4.39
N ASN A 131 -26.50 3.26 3.24
CA ASN A 131 -27.33 3.59 2.08
C ASN A 131 -27.25 2.43 1.06
N PRO A 132 -28.29 1.58 0.95
CA PRO A 132 -28.21 0.32 0.20
C PRO A 132 -28.03 0.52 -1.32
N TYR A 133 -28.43 1.67 -1.88
CA TYR A 133 -28.20 1.97 -3.31
C TYR A 133 -26.78 2.52 -3.60
N ARG A 134 -26.06 3.03 -2.59
CA ARG A 134 -24.64 3.41 -2.71
C ARG A 134 -23.71 2.20 -2.60
N MET A 135 -24.13 1.12 -1.94
CA MET A 135 -23.30 -0.07 -1.68
C MET A 135 -22.99 -0.84 -2.98
N TYR A 136 -23.99 -1.25 -3.75
CA TYR A 136 -23.79 -2.20 -4.85
C TYR A 136 -22.91 -1.74 -6.02
N PHE A 137 -22.92 -0.44 -6.38
CA PHE A 137 -22.10 0.08 -7.49
C PHE A 137 -20.74 0.63 -7.04
N ASN A 138 -20.61 1.10 -5.79
CA ASN A 138 -19.33 1.57 -5.28
C ASN A 138 -18.39 0.42 -4.91
N ASP A 139 -18.92 -0.72 -4.47
CA ASP A 139 -18.08 -1.86 -4.04
C ASP A 139 -17.33 -2.49 -5.23
N GLN A 140 -18.00 -2.68 -6.37
CA GLN A 140 -17.36 -3.22 -7.58
C GLN A 140 -16.24 -2.31 -8.11
N MET A 141 -16.47 -1.00 -8.11
CA MET A 141 -15.46 -0.04 -8.54
C MET A 141 -14.27 -0.02 -7.57
N SER A 142 -14.54 -0.10 -6.26
CA SER A 142 -13.50 -0.15 -5.22
C SER A 142 -12.60 -1.38 -5.39
N TYR A 143 -13.17 -2.55 -5.69
CA TYR A 143 -12.37 -3.75 -6.01
C TYR A 143 -11.48 -3.57 -7.23
N ILE A 144 -12.01 -3.00 -8.32
CA ILE A 144 -11.22 -2.74 -9.53
C ILE A 144 -10.07 -1.78 -9.23
N LEU A 145 -10.31 -0.76 -8.42
CA LEU A 145 -9.32 0.25 -8.06
C LEU A 145 -8.21 -0.33 -7.18
N ASN A 146 -8.55 -1.18 -6.21
CA ASN A 146 -7.58 -1.90 -5.38
C ASN A 146 -6.68 -2.83 -6.23
N VAL A 147 -7.28 -3.55 -7.19
CA VAL A 147 -6.51 -4.31 -8.18
C VAL A 147 -5.58 -3.40 -8.99
N ILE A 148 -6.08 -2.31 -9.57
CA ILE A 148 -5.29 -1.38 -10.39
C ILE A 148 -4.16 -0.75 -9.57
N LEU A 149 -4.38 -0.46 -8.28
CA LEU A 149 -3.39 0.11 -7.39
C LEU A 149 -2.20 -0.83 -7.16
N PHE A 150 -2.46 -2.13 -6.99
CA PHE A 150 -1.44 -3.14 -6.73
C PHE A 150 -0.80 -3.74 -8.00
N VAL A 151 -1.38 -3.56 -9.18
CA VAL A 151 -0.78 -4.01 -10.46
C VAL A 151 0.61 -3.38 -10.72
N PRO A 152 0.79 -2.04 -10.66
CA PRO A 152 2.10 -1.42 -10.78
C PRO A 152 3.08 -1.89 -9.70
N PHE A 153 2.59 -2.13 -8.48
CA PHE A 153 3.40 -2.61 -7.36
C PHE A 153 3.98 -4.00 -7.67
N GLY A 154 3.14 -4.97 -8.03
CA GLY A 154 3.57 -6.32 -8.37
C GLY A 154 4.48 -6.35 -9.60
N PHE A 155 4.21 -5.50 -10.59
CA PHE A 155 5.06 -5.34 -11.77
C PHE A 155 6.45 -4.83 -11.39
N LEU A 156 6.55 -3.67 -10.73
CA LEU A 156 7.82 -3.04 -10.37
C LEU A 156 8.63 -3.90 -9.39
N PHE A 157 7.97 -4.56 -8.43
CA PHE A 157 8.63 -5.52 -7.54
C PHE A 157 9.30 -6.64 -8.35
N SER A 158 8.60 -7.18 -9.36
CA SER A 158 9.12 -8.22 -10.25
C SER A 158 10.25 -7.71 -11.15
N VAL A 159 10.20 -6.45 -11.58
CA VAL A 159 11.25 -5.77 -12.35
C VAL A 159 12.54 -5.67 -11.54
N LEU A 160 12.44 -5.17 -10.29
CA LEU A 160 13.58 -4.90 -9.39
C LEU A 160 14.19 -6.16 -8.77
N SER A 161 13.39 -7.21 -8.65
CA SER A 161 13.86 -8.49 -8.12
C SER A 161 14.97 -9.06 -8.99
N ILE A 162 16.12 -9.33 -8.38
CA ILE A 162 17.38 -9.65 -9.06
C ILE A 162 17.39 -11.07 -9.60
N ASP A 163 17.01 -12.01 -8.74
CA ASP A 163 17.05 -13.43 -9.06
C ASP A 163 15.75 -13.84 -9.76
N LYS A 164 15.74 -13.73 -11.09
CA LYS A 164 14.57 -14.09 -11.90
C LYS A 164 14.18 -15.57 -11.77
N SER A 165 15.08 -16.44 -11.30
CA SER A 165 14.79 -17.87 -11.07
C SER A 165 14.01 -18.10 -9.77
N LYS A 166 14.16 -17.20 -8.79
CA LYS A 166 13.45 -17.24 -7.49
C LYS A 166 12.18 -16.40 -7.46
N ILE A 167 11.91 -15.61 -8.49
CA ILE A 167 10.65 -14.89 -8.63
C ILE A 167 9.60 -15.87 -9.16
N GLY A 168 8.66 -16.23 -8.30
CA GLY A 168 7.42 -16.90 -8.69
C GLY A 168 6.22 -16.09 -8.25
N TRP A 169 5.07 -16.35 -8.88
CA TRP A 169 3.78 -15.75 -8.50
C TRP A 169 3.49 -15.91 -7.00
N LYS A 170 3.95 -17.00 -6.36
CA LYS A 170 3.81 -17.22 -4.92
C LYS A 170 4.53 -16.16 -4.07
N ARG A 171 5.77 -15.80 -4.42
CA ARG A 171 6.52 -14.76 -3.69
C ARG A 171 5.79 -13.42 -3.82
N ILE A 172 5.35 -13.08 -5.03
CA ILE A 172 4.64 -11.83 -5.28
C ILE A 172 3.29 -11.81 -4.56
N ALA A 173 2.56 -12.93 -4.54
CA ALA A 173 1.31 -13.05 -3.79
C ALA A 173 1.55 -12.86 -2.29
N VAL A 174 2.57 -13.50 -1.71
CA VAL A 174 2.91 -13.34 -0.29
C VAL A 174 3.30 -11.90 0.04
N ILE A 175 4.13 -11.25 -0.77
CA ILE A 175 4.53 -9.86 -0.53
C ILE A 175 3.35 -8.91 -0.71
N GLY A 176 2.53 -9.08 -1.75
CA GLY A 176 1.32 -8.28 -1.97
C GLY A 176 0.32 -8.45 -0.82
N PHE A 177 0.12 -9.69 -0.37
CA PHE A 177 -0.71 -10.01 0.78
C PHE A 177 -0.18 -9.36 2.06
N LEU A 178 1.11 -9.52 2.38
CA LEU A 178 1.68 -8.96 3.61
C LEU A 178 1.63 -7.43 3.62
N PHE A 179 1.89 -6.81 2.47
CA PHE A 179 1.79 -5.35 2.33
C PHE A 179 0.35 -4.88 2.52
N SER A 180 -0.61 -5.49 1.83
CA SER A 180 -2.03 -5.15 2.00
C SER A 180 -2.55 -5.46 3.42
N PHE A 181 -2.13 -6.57 4.01
CA PHE A 181 -2.50 -6.93 5.38
C PHE A 181 -1.98 -5.90 6.37
N SER A 182 -0.74 -5.41 6.18
CA SER A 182 -0.20 -4.36 7.05
C SER A 182 -0.95 -3.04 6.91
N ILE A 183 -1.52 -2.72 5.74
CA ILE A 183 -2.38 -1.54 5.55
C ILE A 183 -3.67 -1.71 6.35
N GLU A 184 -4.40 -2.80 6.11
CA GLU A 184 -5.67 -3.13 6.79
C GLU A 184 -5.50 -3.17 8.31
N PHE A 185 -4.43 -3.80 8.78
CA PHE A 185 -4.10 -3.89 10.20
C PHE A 185 -3.86 -2.51 10.81
N MET A 186 -3.19 -1.60 10.09
CA MET A 186 -2.95 -0.25 10.59
C MET A 186 -4.21 0.61 10.60
N GLN A 187 -5.15 0.40 9.67
CA GLN A 187 -6.43 1.11 9.63
C GLN A 187 -7.35 0.80 10.81
N LEU A 188 -7.18 -0.36 11.47
CA LEU A 188 -7.88 -0.69 12.72
C LEU A 188 -7.62 0.37 13.81
N PHE A 189 -6.42 0.97 13.84
CA PHE A 189 -6.10 2.03 14.80
C PHE A 189 -6.80 3.37 14.49
N ASN A 190 -7.45 3.50 13.33
CA ASN A 190 -8.24 4.66 12.91
C ASN A 190 -9.75 4.42 12.99
N ARG A 191 -10.19 3.31 13.62
CA ARG A 191 -11.60 2.87 13.66
C ARG A 191 -12.24 2.73 12.27
N ARG A 192 -11.42 2.53 11.24
CA ARG A 192 -11.91 2.12 9.92
C ARG A 192 -12.31 0.65 9.98
N THR A 193 -13.37 0.31 9.27
CA THR A 193 -13.72 -1.09 9.02
C THR A 193 -12.64 -1.69 8.13
N THR A 194 -12.08 -2.81 8.56
CA THR A 194 -11.17 -3.61 7.75
C THR A 194 -11.98 -4.46 6.80
N ASP A 195 -11.70 -4.34 5.51
CA ASP A 195 -12.41 -5.07 4.47
C ASP A 195 -11.50 -6.21 3.97
N LEU A 196 -11.83 -7.45 4.36
CA LEU A 196 -11.06 -8.63 3.92
C LEU A 196 -11.02 -8.76 2.39
N ASP A 197 -12.00 -8.19 1.69
CA ASP A 197 -12.07 -8.17 0.24
C ASP A 197 -10.95 -7.29 -0.37
N ASP A 198 -10.51 -6.25 0.32
CA ASP A 198 -9.40 -5.37 -0.10
C ASP A 198 -8.06 -6.14 -0.06
N LEU A 199 -7.88 -6.97 0.96
CA LEU A 199 -6.73 -7.86 1.08
C LEU A 199 -6.63 -8.83 -0.12
N ILE A 200 -7.75 -9.40 -0.53
CA ILE A 200 -7.81 -10.34 -1.66
C ILE A 200 -7.57 -9.60 -2.98
N THR A 201 -8.25 -8.49 -3.21
CA THR A 201 -8.16 -7.72 -4.47
C THR A 201 -6.78 -7.09 -4.68
N ASN A 202 -6.16 -6.55 -3.62
CA ASN A 202 -4.78 -6.05 -3.66
C ASN A 202 -3.77 -7.18 -3.95
N THR A 203 -3.92 -8.33 -3.29
CA THR A 203 -3.08 -9.52 -3.56
C THR A 203 -3.21 -9.98 -5.01
N PHE A 204 -4.43 -9.99 -5.54
CA PHE A 204 -4.72 -10.32 -6.93
C PHE A 204 -4.08 -9.31 -7.89
N GLY A 205 -4.17 -8.01 -7.60
CA GLY A 205 -3.49 -6.95 -8.35
C GLY A 205 -1.98 -7.16 -8.43
N ALA A 206 -1.33 -7.49 -7.31
CA ALA A 206 0.10 -7.79 -7.28
C ALA A 206 0.47 -8.97 -8.20
N VAL A 207 -0.33 -10.04 -8.18
CA VAL A 207 -0.11 -11.22 -9.04
C VAL A 207 -0.33 -10.86 -10.52
N LEU A 208 -1.35 -10.06 -10.85
CA LEU A 208 -1.55 -9.55 -12.21
C LEU A 208 -0.36 -8.71 -12.70
N GLY A 209 0.18 -7.85 -11.85
CA GLY A 209 1.42 -7.10 -12.12
C GLY A 209 2.60 -8.01 -12.48
N PHE A 210 2.77 -9.11 -11.73
CA PHE A 210 3.76 -10.14 -12.05
C PHE A 210 3.50 -10.85 -13.39
N ILE A 211 2.24 -11.17 -13.69
CA ILE A 211 1.88 -11.79 -14.98
C ILE A 211 2.24 -10.86 -16.14
N ILE A 212 1.94 -9.55 -16.02
CA ILE A 212 2.32 -8.55 -17.02
C ILE A 212 3.85 -8.51 -17.20
N TYR A 213 4.60 -8.49 -16.08
CA TYR A 213 6.06 -8.58 -16.11
C TYR A 213 6.54 -9.82 -16.87
N MET A 214 5.98 -10.99 -16.58
CA MET A 214 6.35 -12.26 -17.22
C MET A 214 6.08 -12.26 -18.73
N ILE A 215 4.93 -11.72 -19.16
CA ILE A 215 4.59 -11.60 -20.58
C ILE A 215 5.60 -10.71 -21.30
N LEU A 216 5.95 -9.55 -20.72
CA LEU A 216 6.87 -8.61 -21.34
C LEU A 216 8.32 -9.10 -21.33
N TYR A 217 8.73 -9.80 -20.26
CA TYR A 217 10.04 -10.44 -20.16
C TYR A 217 10.20 -11.55 -21.21
N LYS A 218 9.22 -12.46 -21.33
CA LYS A 218 9.25 -13.55 -22.34
C LYS A 218 9.27 -13.02 -23.77
N ARG A 219 8.55 -11.91 -24.05
CA ARG A 219 8.53 -11.27 -25.37
C ARG A 219 9.80 -10.46 -25.69
N LYS A 220 10.80 -10.43 -24.80
CA LYS A 220 12.02 -9.59 -24.90
C LYS A 220 11.71 -8.11 -25.19
N ARG A 221 10.54 -7.62 -24.77
CA ARG A 221 10.09 -6.24 -25.05
C ARG A 221 10.67 -5.21 -24.09
N LEU A 222 11.38 -5.66 -23.04
CA LEU A 222 11.97 -4.81 -22.02
C LEU A 222 13.48 -5.04 -21.98
N ASN A 223 14.19 -4.49 -22.97
CA ASN A 223 15.66 -4.57 -23.07
C ASN A 223 16.38 -3.99 -21.83
N PHE A 224 15.76 -3.02 -21.15
CA PHE A 224 16.31 -2.48 -19.89
C PHE A 224 16.21 -3.50 -18.74
N ILE A 225 15.18 -4.35 -18.70
CA ILE A 225 15.04 -5.41 -17.68
C ILE A 225 16.08 -6.49 -17.87
N THR A 226 16.37 -6.87 -19.11
CA THR A 226 17.43 -7.84 -19.40
C THR A 226 18.82 -7.32 -19.03
N ASN A 227 19.00 -5.99 -19.01
CA ASN A 227 20.25 -5.32 -18.58
C ASN A 227 20.32 -5.08 -17.06
N MET A 228 19.21 -5.25 -16.32
CA MET A 228 19.20 -5.20 -14.84
C MET A 228 19.59 -6.55 -14.23
N ARG A 229 20.70 -7.13 -14.69
CA ARG A 229 21.30 -8.33 -14.10
C ARG A 229 22.31 -7.91 -13.04
N CYS A 230 22.00 -8.21 -11.80
CA CYS A 230 23.02 -8.31 -10.76
C CYS A 230 23.06 -9.77 -10.31
N SER A 231 24.20 -10.31 -9.92
CA SER A 231 24.28 -11.60 -9.22
C SER A 231 24.30 -11.31 -7.72
N GLY A 232 23.12 -11.21 -7.11
CA GLY A 232 22.99 -10.51 -5.85
C GLY A 232 23.47 -11.22 -4.58
N SER A 233 24.07 -10.47 -3.64
CA SER A 233 24.14 -10.85 -2.22
C SER A 233 22.75 -10.81 -1.57
N PHE A 234 22.65 -11.35 -0.35
CA PHE A 234 21.42 -11.34 0.46
C PHE A 234 20.72 -9.98 0.49
N ILE A 235 21.45 -8.88 0.71
CA ILE A 235 20.91 -7.51 0.76
C ILE A 235 20.18 -7.14 -0.53
N THR A 236 20.78 -7.47 -1.66
CA THR A 236 20.23 -7.12 -2.99
C THR A 236 19.06 -8.03 -3.39
N LEU A 237 18.93 -9.23 -2.78
CA LEU A 237 17.79 -10.14 -2.99
C LEU A 237 16.50 -9.62 -2.33
N TYR A 238 16.64 -8.88 -1.24
CA TYR A 238 15.54 -8.34 -0.44
C TYR A 238 15.43 -6.80 -0.53
N GLU A 239 15.97 -6.22 -1.60
CA GLU A 239 16.03 -4.77 -1.76
C GLU A 239 14.63 -4.12 -1.73
N CYS A 240 13.64 -4.68 -2.42
CA CYS A 240 12.29 -4.15 -2.41
C CYS A 240 11.67 -4.19 -1.02
N GLU A 241 11.85 -5.31 -0.30
CA GLU A 241 11.38 -5.48 1.07
C GLU A 241 12.03 -4.47 2.02
N ILE A 242 13.33 -4.18 1.85
CA ILE A 242 14.04 -3.15 2.62
C ILE A 242 13.39 -1.78 2.40
N TYR A 243 13.07 -1.40 1.15
CA TYR A 243 12.40 -0.11 0.91
C TYR A 243 10.97 -0.07 1.45
N ILE A 244 10.20 -1.15 1.33
CA ILE A 244 8.84 -1.22 1.92
C ILE A 244 8.92 -0.99 3.43
N VAL A 245 9.82 -1.69 4.12
CA VAL A 245 10.02 -1.53 5.57
C VAL A 245 10.50 -0.12 5.92
N LEU A 246 11.48 0.41 5.19
CA LEU A 246 12.00 1.77 5.41
C LEU A 246 10.88 2.81 5.25
N ILE A 247 10.08 2.72 4.19
CA ILE A 247 8.96 3.63 3.95
C ILE A 247 7.93 3.52 5.07
N TYR A 248 7.59 2.31 5.52
CA TYR A 248 6.68 2.12 6.64
C TYR A 248 7.19 2.73 7.95
N VAL A 249 8.47 2.50 8.27
CA VAL A 249 9.09 3.07 9.47
C VAL A 249 9.08 4.59 9.40
N LEU A 250 9.49 5.16 8.27
CA LEU A 250 9.46 6.61 8.07
C LEU A 250 8.03 7.15 8.10
N TRP A 251 7.06 6.43 7.54
CA TRP A 251 5.64 6.80 7.54
C TRP A 251 5.12 6.93 8.97
N LEU A 252 5.35 5.93 9.80
CA LEU A 252 4.91 5.93 11.19
C LEU A 252 5.59 7.03 12.01
N LEU A 253 6.84 7.39 11.68
CA LEU A 253 7.60 8.44 12.35
C LEU A 253 7.29 9.85 11.87
N ASN A 254 6.71 9.99 10.67
CA ASN A 254 6.47 11.29 10.07
C ASN A 254 5.17 11.87 10.63
N PRO A 255 5.19 13.01 11.35
CA PRO A 255 3.97 13.68 11.77
C PRO A 255 3.35 14.33 10.54
N VAL A 256 2.35 13.69 9.94
CA VAL A 256 1.48 14.35 8.96
C VAL A 256 0.53 15.29 9.71
#